data_AF-A0A0D8XRW3-F1
#
_entry.id   AF-A0A0D8XRW3-F1
#
_cell.length_a   1.000
_cell.length_b   1.000
_cell.length_c   1.000
_cell.angle_alpha   90.00
_cell.angle_beta   90.00
_cell.angle_gamma   90.00
#
_symmetry.space_group_name_H-M   'P 1'
#
loop_
_entity.id
_entity.type
_entity.pdbx_description
1 polymer ?
#
loop_
_entity_poly.entity_id
_entity_poly.type
_entity_poly.pdbx_seq_one_letter_code
_entity_poly.pdbx_strand_id
1 'polypeptide(L)'
;MSPSEISREDVLKYDSYLFDADGVLWTGDIPIPGATDFVATLFRAGKGIFIISNNSTKTLDQFMEKITRMGFEGISKRNIITPAVVLSAYLRDKPEYVNQPIYLLGMENLKKILEGEAGVRCFGTGPDHFTGHSHGDYILDLDLSVMPKAVVCSYDAHLSYPKIMKAANFLRRNEVEFLVTNEDYTFPGPNPNIVIPGAGCTSAAVRAVSGRVPTVFGKPHKPLADFLFKHECINSTSTIMFGDRLDTDIQFANENGFKSCLMLTGVHSLEDVKKAEERGEMHLIPKHVFSFLPRFSTTNLKGKNDDNAAIKDAETTTKSVPQHQSWLSKLLTGQQIDPSGLLKQSHSSLLSSSENIYEFSTHNFHPGEKRKYLHAFGKYKREVNDKLPSVELVGSWTVSFGRTKDQAIHLWRYTKGYKDVDSAIDIHVSNPAVYDADSEVGRLCSRRKNIIVKSFSYWREPEQRPPSHVYDLRSYVLTPGSIIEWANSWAKGITFRRDANQDVGGFFAQVGQLYVVYHIWAYPSMCARNETRHATWAKPGWDVTVANTVPLIKKMQSKILTPTEYSQLQ
;
A
#
# COMPACT_ATOMS: atom_id res chain seq x y z
N MET A 1 -10.84 13.51 25.67
CA MET A 1 -9.75 12.81 26.37
C MET A 1 -8.99 12.02 25.33
N SER A 2 -7.77 12.45 25.02
CA SER A 2 -6.90 11.71 24.09
C SER A 2 -6.67 10.28 24.59
N PRO A 3 -6.64 9.28 23.71
CA PRO A 3 -6.33 7.90 24.09
C PRO A 3 -4.96 7.84 24.76
N SER A 4 -4.82 7.05 25.83
CA SER A 4 -3.53 6.93 26.52
C SER A 4 -2.62 5.96 25.78
N GLU A 5 -1.33 6.26 25.70
CA GLU A 5 -0.34 5.29 25.22
C GLU A 5 -0.17 4.19 26.27
N ILE A 6 -0.45 2.94 25.89
CA ILE A 6 -0.32 1.80 26.80
C ILE A 6 1.07 1.17 26.64
N SER A 7 1.73 0.85 27.76
CA SER A 7 3.06 0.22 27.74
C SER A 7 2.97 -1.25 27.29
N ARG A 8 4.08 -1.82 26.80
CA ARG A 8 4.13 -3.24 26.43
C ARG A 8 3.90 -4.12 27.65
N GLU A 9 4.42 -3.73 28.81
CA GLU A 9 4.27 -4.41 30.09
C GLU A 9 2.81 -4.42 30.55
N ASP A 10 2.09 -3.31 30.40
CA ASP A 10 0.67 -3.22 30.75
C ASP A 10 -0.21 -3.99 29.77
N VAL A 11 0.11 -3.97 28.48
CA VAL A 11 -0.58 -4.77 27.48
C VAL A 11 -0.46 -6.27 27.76
N LEU A 12 0.66 -6.75 28.31
CA LEU A 12 0.86 -8.18 28.62
C LEU A 12 -0.02 -8.70 29.78
N LYS A 13 -0.70 -7.80 30.51
CA LYS A 13 -1.59 -8.15 31.63
C LYS A 13 -2.95 -8.70 31.20
N TYR A 14 -3.35 -8.50 29.94
CA TYR A 14 -4.59 -9.05 29.41
C TYR A 14 -4.49 -10.56 29.17
N ASP A 15 -5.62 -11.27 29.16
CA ASP A 15 -5.67 -12.73 28.96
C ASP A 15 -5.86 -13.10 27.50
N SER A 16 -6.69 -12.32 26.79
CA SER A 16 -6.99 -12.53 25.38
C SER A 16 -6.79 -11.28 24.54
N TYR A 17 -6.37 -11.49 23.29
CA TYR A 17 -5.94 -10.47 22.37
C TYR A 17 -6.65 -10.68 21.04
N LEU A 18 -7.44 -9.69 20.67
CA LEU A 18 -8.14 -9.64 19.40
C LEU A 18 -7.35 -8.68 18.49
N PHE A 19 -6.96 -9.13 17.31
CA PHE A 19 -6.23 -8.32 16.34
C PHE A 19 -7.05 -8.20 15.07
N ASP A 20 -7.26 -6.97 14.58
CA ASP A 20 -7.46 -6.83 13.14
C ASP A 20 -6.20 -7.31 12.38
N ALA A 21 -6.37 -7.61 11.10
CA ALA A 21 -5.32 -8.11 10.23
C ALA A 21 -4.61 -6.98 9.47
N ASP A 22 -5.27 -6.41 8.46
CA ASP A 22 -4.68 -5.51 7.48
C ASP A 22 -4.65 -4.08 8.05
N GLY A 23 -3.46 -3.55 8.34
CA GLY A 23 -3.26 -2.26 9.00
C GLY A 23 -2.86 -2.39 10.48
N VAL A 24 -3.02 -3.59 11.06
CA VAL A 24 -2.65 -3.90 12.45
C VAL A 24 -1.50 -4.90 12.55
N LEU A 25 -1.61 -6.07 11.92
CA LEU A 25 -0.52 -7.06 11.93
C LEU A 25 0.37 -6.97 10.69
N TRP A 26 -0.19 -6.57 9.55
CA TRP A 26 0.53 -6.45 8.28
C TRP A 26 -0.09 -5.40 7.35
N THR A 27 0.68 -4.95 6.36
CA THR A 27 0.20 -4.17 5.22
C THR A 27 0.50 -4.94 3.93
N GLY A 28 -0.54 -5.42 3.25
CA GLY A 28 -0.36 -6.31 2.10
C GLY A 28 0.28 -7.63 2.55
N ASP A 29 1.45 -7.97 2.01
CA ASP A 29 2.21 -9.19 2.35
C ASP A 29 3.42 -8.90 3.26
N ILE A 30 3.45 -7.73 3.90
CA ILE A 30 4.58 -7.30 4.74
C ILE A 30 4.09 -7.14 6.19
N PRO A 31 4.68 -7.86 7.16
CA PRO A 31 4.37 -7.68 8.58
C PRO A 31 4.66 -6.25 9.04
N ILE A 32 3.84 -5.73 9.94
CA ILE A 32 4.16 -4.49 10.64
C ILE A 32 5.36 -4.77 11.56
N PRO A 33 6.39 -3.90 11.57
CA PRO A 33 7.59 -4.13 12.38
C PRO A 33 7.28 -4.41 13.84
N GLY A 34 7.81 -5.52 14.37
CA GLY A 34 7.59 -5.99 15.74
C GLY A 34 6.30 -6.77 15.98
N ALA A 35 5.36 -6.83 15.03
CA ALA A 35 4.10 -7.55 15.18
C ALA A 35 4.30 -9.07 15.33
N THR A 36 5.19 -9.66 14.52
CA THR A 36 5.54 -11.10 14.58
C THR A 36 6.11 -11.48 15.95
N ASP A 37 7.06 -10.69 16.44
CA ASP A 37 7.72 -10.93 17.73
C ASP A 37 6.74 -10.75 18.90
N PHE A 38 5.84 -9.77 18.79
CA PHE A 38 4.81 -9.53 19.79
C PHE A 38 3.82 -10.67 19.86
N VAL A 39 3.28 -11.13 18.72
CA VAL A 39 2.38 -12.29 18.67
C VAL A 39 3.07 -13.55 19.19
N ALA A 40 4.33 -13.79 18.82
CA ALA A 40 5.11 -14.91 19.35
C ALA A 40 5.31 -14.82 20.87
N THR A 41 5.49 -13.60 21.41
CA THR A 41 5.56 -13.36 22.87
C THR A 41 4.26 -13.75 23.56
N LEU A 42 3.12 -13.30 23.02
CA LEU A 42 1.80 -13.64 23.55
C LEU A 42 1.54 -15.16 23.51
N PHE A 43 1.92 -15.81 22.41
CA PHE A 43 1.76 -17.23 22.24
C PHE A 43 2.58 -18.01 23.28
N ARG A 44 3.86 -17.67 23.46
CA ARG A 44 4.74 -18.28 24.47
C ARG A 44 4.26 -18.03 25.90
N ALA A 45 3.56 -16.91 26.14
CA ALA A 45 2.93 -16.59 27.41
C ALA A 45 1.56 -17.28 27.63
N GLY A 46 1.13 -18.14 26.71
CA GLY A 46 -0.13 -18.89 26.82
C GLY A 46 -1.38 -18.03 26.71
N LYS A 47 -1.30 -16.86 26.08
CA LYS A 47 -2.42 -15.93 25.92
C LYS A 47 -3.37 -16.38 24.80
N GLY A 48 -4.65 -16.04 24.94
CA GLY A 48 -5.64 -16.24 23.88
C GLY A 48 -5.39 -15.27 22.74
N ILE A 49 -5.18 -15.75 21.51
CA ILE A 49 -4.87 -14.90 20.36
C ILE A 49 -5.90 -15.17 19.26
N PHE A 50 -6.57 -14.12 18.80
CA PHE A 50 -7.54 -14.19 17.71
C PHE A 50 -7.29 -13.09 16.69
N ILE A 51 -7.23 -13.47 15.42
CA ILE A 51 -7.15 -12.56 14.28
C ILE A 51 -8.56 -12.44 13.71
N ILE A 52 -9.14 -11.24 13.77
CA ILE A 52 -10.51 -10.95 13.37
C ILE A 52 -10.49 -10.11 12.09
N SER A 53 -10.93 -10.68 10.97
CA SER A 53 -10.94 -9.99 9.67
C SER A 53 -12.32 -10.03 9.01
N ASN A 54 -12.82 -8.86 8.57
CA ASN A 54 -14.03 -8.77 7.74
C ASN A 54 -13.80 -9.24 6.29
N ASN A 55 -12.56 -9.57 5.90
CA ASN A 55 -12.25 -9.93 4.52
C ASN A 55 -12.90 -11.26 4.11
N SER A 56 -13.93 -11.19 3.26
CA SER A 56 -14.71 -12.33 2.77
C SER A 56 -14.14 -12.99 1.50
N THR A 57 -12.96 -12.58 1.03
CA THR A 57 -12.38 -13.07 -0.24
C THR A 57 -11.42 -14.24 -0.09
N LYS A 58 -10.86 -14.45 1.12
CA LYS A 58 -9.85 -15.48 1.36
C LYS A 58 -10.44 -16.66 2.12
N THR A 59 -10.02 -17.87 1.77
CA THR A 59 -10.25 -19.05 2.58
C THR A 59 -9.34 -19.05 3.81
N LEU A 60 -9.70 -19.85 4.82
CA LEU A 60 -8.82 -20.04 5.99
C LEU A 60 -7.44 -20.58 5.60
N ASP A 61 -7.37 -21.46 4.60
CA ASP A 61 -6.09 -21.95 4.07
C ASP A 61 -5.24 -20.83 3.47
N GLN A 62 -5.84 -19.96 2.68
CA GLN A 62 -5.14 -18.80 2.11
C GLN A 62 -4.66 -17.82 3.19
N PHE A 63 -5.42 -17.65 4.27
CA PHE A 63 -4.96 -16.88 5.43
C PHE A 63 -3.79 -17.56 6.12
N MET A 64 -3.86 -18.87 6.36
CA MET A 64 -2.77 -19.63 6.99
C MET A 64 -1.49 -19.59 6.15
N GLU A 65 -1.57 -19.78 4.84
CA GLU A 65 -0.42 -19.63 3.94
C GLU A 65 0.22 -18.24 4.05
N LYS A 66 -0.62 -17.20 4.10
CA LYS A 66 -0.16 -15.82 4.26
C LYS A 66 0.53 -15.60 5.61
N ILE A 67 -0.09 -16.03 6.70
CA ILE A 67 0.41 -15.91 8.08
C ILE A 67 1.75 -16.63 8.24
N THR A 68 1.85 -17.87 7.75
CA THR A 68 3.10 -18.66 7.76
C THR A 68 4.20 -17.98 6.96
N ARG A 69 3.90 -17.51 5.73
CA ARG A 69 4.86 -16.80 4.88
C ARG A 69 5.41 -15.53 5.53
N MET A 70 4.59 -14.87 6.35
CA MET A 70 4.93 -13.65 7.06
C MET A 70 5.70 -13.88 8.37
N GLY A 71 5.87 -15.14 8.80
CA GLY A 71 6.64 -15.50 9.98
C GLY A 71 5.88 -15.37 11.31
N PHE A 72 4.55 -15.39 11.28
CA PHE A 72 3.75 -15.46 12.51
C PHE A 72 3.71 -16.90 13.04
N GLU A 73 4.34 -17.13 14.19
CA GLU A 73 4.36 -18.42 14.88
C GLU A 73 3.13 -18.57 15.81
N GLY A 74 2.74 -19.81 16.08
CA GLY A 74 1.73 -20.11 17.11
C GLY A 74 0.27 -19.81 16.72
N ILE A 75 0.02 -19.47 15.46
CA ILE A 75 -1.32 -19.23 14.93
C ILE A 75 -1.80 -20.47 14.18
N SER A 76 -3.07 -20.84 14.40
CA SER A 76 -3.77 -21.93 13.72
C SER A 76 -5.07 -21.42 13.09
N LYS A 77 -5.75 -22.25 12.30
CA LYS A 77 -7.07 -21.91 11.72
C LYS A 77 -8.09 -21.49 12.77
N ARG A 78 -8.05 -22.07 13.97
CA ARG A 78 -8.97 -21.73 15.08
C ARG A 78 -8.78 -20.29 15.55
N ASN A 79 -7.57 -19.75 15.43
CA ASN A 79 -7.28 -18.38 15.82
C ASN A 79 -7.81 -17.36 14.81
N ILE A 80 -8.28 -17.76 13.63
CA ILE A 80 -8.71 -16.86 12.56
C ILE A 80 -10.24 -16.81 12.53
N ILE A 81 -10.80 -15.67 12.92
CA ILE A 81 -12.23 -15.42 12.95
C ILE A 81 -12.62 -14.50 11.80
N THR A 82 -13.48 -15.00 10.92
CA THR A 82 -14.07 -14.25 9.80
C THR A 82 -15.59 -14.28 9.88
N PRO A 83 -16.31 -13.34 9.24
CA PRO A 83 -17.76 -13.39 9.23
C PRO A 83 -18.35 -14.71 8.70
N ALA A 84 -17.64 -15.41 7.80
CA ALA A 84 -18.05 -16.73 7.32
C ALA A 84 -18.02 -17.78 8.43
N VAL A 85 -17.01 -17.75 9.31
CA VAL A 85 -16.90 -18.64 10.48
C VAL A 85 -18.04 -18.35 11.47
N VAL A 86 -18.26 -17.08 11.77
CA VAL A 86 -19.31 -16.64 12.71
C VAL A 86 -20.71 -17.01 12.17
N LEU A 87 -20.99 -16.74 10.90
CA LEU A 87 -22.24 -17.12 10.25
C LEU A 87 -22.44 -18.64 10.25
N SER A 88 -21.39 -19.42 9.96
CA SER A 88 -21.48 -20.89 9.98
C SER A 88 -21.83 -21.41 11.37
N ALA A 89 -21.22 -20.86 12.42
CA ALA A 89 -21.53 -21.21 13.79
C ALA A 89 -22.96 -20.81 14.19
N TYR A 90 -23.42 -19.62 13.78
CA TYR A 90 -24.80 -19.16 14.01
C TYR A 90 -25.83 -20.11 13.41
N LEU A 91 -25.63 -20.54 12.16
CA LEU A 91 -26.51 -21.47 11.48
C LEU A 91 -26.45 -22.88 12.11
N ARG A 92 -25.24 -23.36 12.43
CA ARG A 92 -25.03 -24.67 13.07
C ARG A 92 -25.67 -24.78 14.45
N ASP A 93 -25.62 -23.70 15.23
CA ASP A 93 -26.15 -23.66 16.60
C ASP A 93 -27.70 -23.71 16.63
N LYS A 94 -28.35 -23.61 15.47
CA LYS A 94 -29.80 -23.57 15.31
C LYS A 94 -30.29 -24.82 14.56
N PRO A 95 -30.88 -25.81 15.26
CA PRO A 95 -31.33 -27.06 14.67
C PRO A 95 -32.29 -26.88 13.48
N GLU A 96 -33.05 -25.78 13.45
CA GLU A 96 -33.97 -25.46 12.37
C GLU A 96 -33.30 -25.16 11.03
N TYR A 97 -31.97 -24.98 10.98
CA TYR A 97 -31.20 -24.74 9.75
C TYR A 97 -30.66 -26.01 9.10
N VAL A 98 -30.68 -27.15 9.80
CA VAL A 98 -30.12 -28.40 9.28
C VAL A 98 -30.80 -28.77 7.96
N ASN A 99 -29.99 -28.96 6.91
CA ASN A 99 -30.40 -29.25 5.52
C ASN A 99 -31.36 -28.23 4.90
N GLN A 100 -31.54 -27.04 5.49
CA GLN A 100 -32.40 -26.02 4.94
C GLN A 100 -31.77 -25.34 3.72
N PRO A 101 -32.59 -24.95 2.72
CA PRO A 101 -32.14 -24.15 1.59
C PRO A 101 -31.79 -22.72 2.04
N ILE A 102 -30.65 -22.22 1.60
CA ILE A 102 -30.17 -20.86 1.83
C ILE A 102 -29.93 -20.20 0.49
N TYR A 103 -30.59 -19.06 0.26
CA TYR A 103 -30.33 -18.27 -0.94
C TYR A 103 -29.11 -17.39 -0.71
N LEU A 104 -28.01 -17.73 -1.37
CA LEU A 104 -26.71 -17.10 -1.16
C LEU A 104 -26.37 -16.18 -2.35
N LEU A 105 -26.36 -14.87 -2.08
CA LEU A 105 -25.71 -13.87 -2.93
C LEU A 105 -24.25 -13.79 -2.51
N GLY A 106 -23.42 -14.67 -3.06
CA GLY A 106 -22.03 -14.79 -2.69
C GLY A 106 -21.22 -15.72 -3.60
N MET A 107 -19.93 -15.83 -3.28
CA MET A 107 -18.98 -16.66 -4.00
C MET A 107 -19.07 -18.15 -3.61
N GLU A 108 -18.63 -19.05 -4.51
CA GLU A 108 -18.69 -20.51 -4.34
C GLU A 108 -17.87 -21.02 -3.13
N ASN A 109 -16.80 -20.32 -2.75
CA ASN A 109 -16.02 -20.66 -1.56
C ASN A 109 -16.83 -20.51 -0.27
N LEU A 110 -17.65 -19.46 -0.15
CA LEU A 110 -18.54 -19.27 0.99
C LEU A 110 -19.62 -20.34 1.05
N LYS A 111 -20.20 -20.70 -0.11
CA LYS A 111 -21.13 -21.83 -0.21
C LYS A 111 -20.54 -23.11 0.39
N LYS A 112 -19.33 -23.50 -0.04
CA LYS A 112 -18.66 -24.71 0.48
C LYS A 112 -18.45 -24.66 1.98
N ILE A 113 -18.11 -23.50 2.54
CA ILE A 113 -17.96 -23.32 3.98
C ILE A 113 -19.29 -23.52 4.70
N LEU A 114 -20.37 -22.85 4.25
CA LEU A 114 -21.68 -22.97 4.89
C LEU A 114 -22.24 -24.40 4.80
N GLU A 115 -22.12 -25.05 3.64
CA GLU A 115 -22.58 -26.43 3.46
C GLU A 115 -21.76 -27.42 4.30
N GLY A 116 -20.44 -27.27 4.34
CA GLY A 116 -19.54 -28.16 5.08
C GLY A 116 -19.56 -27.97 6.60
N GLU A 117 -19.57 -26.72 7.08
CA GLU A 117 -19.42 -26.37 8.49
C GLU A 117 -20.74 -26.15 9.23
N ALA A 118 -21.80 -25.75 8.51
CA ALA A 118 -23.12 -25.49 9.08
C ALA A 118 -24.20 -26.52 8.68
N GLY A 119 -23.94 -27.35 7.67
CA GLY A 119 -24.88 -28.38 7.23
C GLY A 119 -26.15 -27.83 6.56
N VAL A 120 -26.07 -26.65 5.94
CA VAL A 120 -27.14 -26.05 5.13
C VAL A 120 -26.99 -26.44 3.65
N ARG A 121 -27.97 -26.12 2.79
CA ARG A 121 -27.88 -26.28 1.33
C ARG A 121 -27.95 -24.93 0.65
N CYS A 122 -26.87 -24.48 0.03
CA CYS A 122 -26.83 -23.15 -0.58
C CYS A 122 -27.16 -23.21 -2.08
N PHE A 123 -27.94 -22.23 -2.55
CA PHE A 123 -28.20 -22.01 -3.97
C PHE A 123 -28.11 -20.51 -4.30
N GLY A 124 -27.95 -20.19 -5.59
CA GLY A 124 -27.83 -18.80 -6.05
C GLY A 124 -26.39 -18.30 -6.25
N THR A 125 -25.36 -19.11 -6.02
CA THR A 125 -23.98 -18.76 -6.41
C THR A 125 -23.83 -18.75 -7.94
N GLY A 126 -22.89 -17.96 -8.46
CA GLY A 126 -22.67 -17.83 -9.91
C GLY A 126 -23.59 -16.81 -10.59
N PRO A 127 -23.55 -16.71 -11.93
CA PRO A 127 -24.38 -15.76 -12.66
C PRO A 127 -25.86 -16.17 -12.71
N ASP A 128 -26.74 -15.19 -12.60
CA ASP A 128 -28.18 -15.31 -12.83
C ASP A 128 -28.54 -14.35 -13.97
N HIS A 129 -29.03 -14.88 -15.09
CA HIS A 129 -29.28 -14.13 -16.33
C HIS A 129 -30.79 -14.07 -16.61
N PHE A 130 -31.26 -12.96 -17.19
CA PHE A 130 -32.58 -12.99 -17.83
C PHE A 130 -32.48 -13.65 -19.21
N THR A 131 -33.48 -14.44 -19.56
CA THR A 131 -33.67 -14.95 -20.92
C THR A 131 -34.36 -13.88 -21.76
N GLY A 132 -33.59 -13.04 -22.43
CA GLY A 132 -34.11 -11.96 -23.28
C GLY A 132 -34.37 -10.66 -22.50
N HIS A 133 -33.66 -9.58 -22.86
CA HIS A 133 -33.76 -8.27 -22.19
C HIS A 133 -34.59 -7.24 -22.98
N SER A 134 -35.12 -7.63 -24.14
CA SER A 134 -35.71 -6.71 -25.12
C SER A 134 -37.21 -6.48 -24.90
N HIS A 135 -37.88 -7.36 -24.16
CA HIS A 135 -39.30 -7.30 -23.84
C HIS A 135 -39.43 -7.50 -22.33
N GLY A 136 -40.21 -6.66 -21.63
CA GLY A 136 -40.31 -6.62 -20.16
C GLY A 136 -40.84 -7.91 -19.49
N ASP A 137 -41.11 -8.95 -20.27
CA ASP A 137 -41.63 -10.26 -19.86
C ASP A 137 -40.65 -11.02 -18.94
N TYR A 138 -39.36 -10.68 -18.96
CA TYR A 138 -38.36 -11.29 -18.06
C TYR A 138 -38.68 -11.11 -16.56
N ILE A 139 -39.55 -10.16 -16.21
CA ILE A 139 -40.02 -9.93 -14.84
C ILE A 139 -41.00 -11.02 -14.39
N LEU A 140 -41.70 -11.65 -15.33
CA LEU A 140 -42.75 -12.65 -15.06
C LEU A 140 -42.19 -14.05 -14.78
N ASP A 141 -40.99 -14.37 -15.27
CA ASP A 141 -40.39 -15.71 -15.21
C ASP A 141 -39.36 -15.87 -14.09
N LEU A 142 -39.59 -15.25 -12.92
CA LEU A 142 -38.67 -15.38 -11.78
C LEU A 142 -38.86 -16.72 -11.07
N ASP A 143 -37.89 -17.62 -11.18
CA ASP A 143 -37.92 -18.89 -10.42
C ASP A 143 -37.76 -18.64 -8.91
N LEU A 144 -38.84 -18.88 -8.18
CA LEU A 144 -38.96 -18.83 -6.72
C LEU A 144 -39.40 -20.19 -6.15
N SER A 145 -39.23 -21.29 -6.90
CA SER A 145 -39.72 -22.62 -6.54
C SER A 145 -39.07 -23.19 -5.28
N VAL A 146 -37.80 -22.83 -5.04
CA VAL A 146 -37.06 -23.21 -3.81
C VAL A 146 -37.22 -22.09 -2.78
N MET A 147 -38.03 -22.31 -1.75
CA MET A 147 -38.19 -21.35 -0.66
C MET A 147 -37.01 -21.44 0.32
N PRO A 148 -36.16 -20.41 0.45
CA PRO A 148 -35.05 -20.44 1.39
C PRO A 148 -35.51 -20.18 2.83
N LYS A 149 -34.78 -20.73 3.80
CA LYS A 149 -34.91 -20.35 5.22
C LYS A 149 -34.29 -18.99 5.53
N ALA A 150 -33.23 -18.64 4.79
CA ALA A 150 -32.59 -17.33 4.88
C ALA A 150 -32.02 -16.87 3.54
N VAL A 151 -31.97 -15.55 3.37
CA VAL A 151 -31.19 -14.89 2.34
C VAL A 151 -29.88 -14.41 2.96
N VAL A 152 -28.75 -14.86 2.42
CA VAL A 152 -27.40 -14.46 2.84
C VAL A 152 -26.78 -13.58 1.77
N CYS A 153 -26.36 -12.37 2.14
CA CYS A 153 -25.57 -11.49 1.27
C CYS A 153 -24.10 -11.46 1.71
N SER A 154 -23.21 -11.54 0.74
CA SER A 154 -21.77 -11.39 0.89
C SER A 154 -21.20 -10.70 -0.35
N TYR A 155 -19.87 -10.68 -0.48
CA TYR A 155 -19.23 -10.35 -1.74
C TYR A 155 -19.68 -11.34 -2.82
N ASP A 156 -20.24 -10.82 -3.91
CA ASP A 156 -20.73 -11.59 -5.05
C ASP A 156 -20.27 -10.92 -6.35
N ALA A 157 -19.31 -11.55 -7.04
CA ALA A 157 -18.80 -11.05 -8.32
C ALA A 157 -19.82 -11.17 -9.47
N HIS A 158 -20.95 -11.85 -9.23
CA HIS A 158 -22.03 -12.08 -10.17
C HIS A 158 -23.34 -11.41 -9.73
N LEU A 159 -23.28 -10.39 -8.86
CA LEU A 159 -24.45 -9.63 -8.47
C LEU A 159 -25.20 -9.12 -9.72
N SER A 160 -26.47 -9.46 -9.82
CA SER A 160 -27.31 -9.13 -10.97
C SER A 160 -28.71 -8.70 -10.52
N TYR A 161 -29.43 -8.01 -11.39
CA TYR A 161 -30.81 -7.58 -11.11
C TYR A 161 -31.76 -8.76 -10.80
N PRO A 162 -31.73 -9.92 -11.51
CA PRO A 162 -32.50 -11.11 -11.12
C PRO A 162 -32.22 -11.59 -9.69
N LYS A 163 -30.95 -11.56 -9.25
CA LYS A 163 -30.60 -11.97 -7.88
C LYS A 163 -31.21 -11.04 -6.84
N ILE A 164 -31.14 -9.74 -7.08
CA ILE A 164 -31.75 -8.72 -6.21
C ILE A 164 -33.28 -8.93 -6.17
N MET A 165 -33.92 -9.21 -7.31
CA MET A 165 -35.35 -9.52 -7.38
C MET A 165 -35.71 -10.78 -6.59
N LYS A 166 -34.95 -11.88 -6.72
CA LYS A 166 -35.18 -13.12 -5.96
C LYS A 166 -35.03 -12.87 -4.46
N ALA A 167 -33.94 -12.22 -4.06
CA ALA A 167 -33.69 -11.84 -2.67
C ALA A 167 -34.86 -11.03 -2.09
N ALA A 168 -35.29 -9.98 -2.78
CA ALA A 168 -36.40 -9.13 -2.35
C ALA A 168 -37.71 -9.92 -2.21
N ASN A 169 -38.02 -10.80 -3.17
CA ASN A 169 -39.24 -11.60 -3.14
C ASN A 169 -39.24 -12.67 -2.05
N PHE A 170 -38.10 -13.28 -1.76
CA PHE A 170 -37.96 -14.18 -0.60
C PHE A 170 -38.15 -13.40 0.70
N LEU A 171 -37.55 -12.22 0.82
CA LEU A 171 -37.58 -11.37 2.01
C LEU A 171 -38.91 -10.66 2.29
N ARG A 172 -39.90 -10.75 1.38
CA ARG A 172 -41.29 -10.36 1.68
C ARG A 172 -41.91 -11.19 2.79
N ARG A 173 -41.38 -12.39 3.02
CA ARG A 173 -41.80 -13.31 4.07
C ARG A 173 -41.01 -13.04 5.34
N ASN A 174 -41.70 -12.81 6.44
CA ASN A 174 -41.07 -12.46 7.71
C ASN A 174 -40.29 -13.63 8.32
N GLU A 175 -40.69 -14.85 8.00
CA GLU A 175 -40.05 -16.10 8.42
C GLU A 175 -38.71 -16.37 7.71
N VAL A 176 -38.42 -15.66 6.62
CA VAL A 176 -37.13 -15.73 5.93
C VAL A 176 -36.17 -14.73 6.60
N GLU A 177 -35.09 -15.25 7.18
CA GLU A 177 -34.06 -14.41 7.81
C GLU A 177 -33.24 -13.67 6.75
N PHE A 178 -32.80 -12.45 7.10
CA PHE A 178 -31.90 -11.66 6.25
C PHE A 178 -30.54 -11.55 6.94
N LEU A 179 -29.52 -12.17 6.36
CA LEU A 179 -28.20 -12.33 6.95
C LEU A 179 -27.14 -11.72 6.04
N VAL A 180 -26.14 -11.05 6.60
CA VAL A 180 -25.05 -10.40 5.85
C VAL A 180 -23.71 -10.72 6.50
N THR A 181 -22.71 -11.12 5.71
CA THR A 181 -21.37 -11.38 6.25
C THR A 181 -20.76 -10.12 6.84
N ASN A 182 -20.62 -9.05 6.06
CA ASN A 182 -20.18 -7.74 6.54
C ASN A 182 -20.79 -6.62 5.68
N GLU A 183 -20.70 -5.39 6.15
CA GLU A 183 -21.25 -4.22 5.45
C GLU A 183 -20.17 -3.32 4.83
N ASP A 184 -18.94 -3.84 4.70
CA ASP A 184 -17.86 -3.10 4.05
C ASP A 184 -18.22 -2.89 2.57
N TYR A 185 -18.38 -1.62 2.17
CA TYR A 185 -18.70 -1.27 0.79
C TYR A 185 -17.57 -1.55 -0.19
N THR A 186 -16.33 -1.57 0.30
CA THR A 186 -15.13 -1.80 -0.51
C THR A 186 -14.12 -2.61 0.28
N PHE A 187 -13.27 -3.35 -0.43
CA PHE A 187 -12.10 -3.99 0.15
C PHE A 187 -10.86 -3.78 -0.72
N PRO A 188 -9.65 -3.84 -0.14
CA PRO A 188 -8.43 -3.59 -0.90
C PRO A 188 -8.14 -4.69 -1.92
N GLY A 189 -7.89 -4.28 -3.16
CA GLY A 189 -7.47 -5.15 -4.26
C GLY A 189 -5.97 -5.09 -4.57
N PRO A 190 -5.44 -6.01 -5.40
CA PRO A 190 -4.03 -6.00 -5.83
C PRO A 190 -3.68 -4.77 -6.69
N ASN A 191 -4.68 -4.09 -7.23
CA ASN A 191 -4.55 -2.83 -7.93
C ASN A 191 -5.17 -1.69 -7.11
N PRO A 192 -4.36 -0.81 -6.50
CA PRO A 192 -4.88 0.29 -5.68
C PRO A 192 -5.65 1.36 -6.48
N ASN A 193 -5.60 1.31 -7.81
CA ASN A 193 -6.36 2.22 -8.67
C ASN A 193 -7.77 1.69 -9.02
N ILE A 194 -8.14 0.51 -8.53
CA ILE A 194 -9.44 -0.10 -8.77
C ILE A 194 -10.16 -0.17 -7.43
N VAL A 195 -11.35 0.43 -7.38
CA VAL A 195 -12.27 0.25 -6.26
C VAL A 195 -12.99 -1.07 -6.48
N ILE A 196 -12.84 -2.00 -5.54
CA ILE A 196 -13.53 -3.30 -5.61
C ILE A 196 -14.72 -3.26 -4.64
N PRO A 197 -15.96 -3.46 -5.11
CA PRO A 197 -17.13 -3.53 -4.25
C PRO A 197 -17.05 -4.71 -3.27
N GLY A 198 -17.35 -4.48 -2.00
CA GLY A 198 -17.47 -5.49 -0.96
C GLY A 198 -18.89 -5.98 -0.74
N ALA A 199 -19.10 -6.74 0.33
CA ALA A 199 -20.40 -7.31 0.68
C ALA A 199 -21.47 -6.23 0.97
N GLY A 200 -21.04 -5.05 1.44
CA GLY A 200 -21.92 -3.90 1.67
C GLY A 200 -22.66 -3.44 0.42
N CYS A 201 -22.07 -3.60 -0.78
CA CYS A 201 -22.76 -3.28 -2.03
C CYS A 201 -23.97 -4.20 -2.28
N THR A 202 -23.75 -5.52 -2.13
CA THR A 202 -24.81 -6.53 -2.27
C THR A 202 -25.92 -6.31 -1.25
N SER A 203 -25.56 -6.14 0.03
CA SER A 203 -26.54 -5.96 1.10
C SER A 203 -27.30 -4.65 0.93
N ALA A 204 -26.65 -3.54 0.57
CA ALA A 204 -27.31 -2.26 0.34
C ALA A 204 -28.36 -2.33 -0.78
N ALA A 205 -28.04 -3.00 -1.90
CA ALA A 205 -28.98 -3.19 -2.99
C ALA A 205 -30.23 -3.97 -2.54
N VAL A 206 -30.04 -5.09 -1.82
CA VAL A 206 -31.14 -5.90 -1.31
C VAL A 206 -31.94 -5.18 -0.22
N ARG A 207 -31.28 -4.44 0.69
CA ARG A 207 -31.93 -3.61 1.72
C ARG A 207 -32.85 -2.55 1.10
N ALA A 208 -32.36 -1.84 0.09
CA ALA A 208 -33.09 -0.77 -0.56
C ALA A 208 -34.42 -1.25 -1.18
N VAL A 209 -34.44 -2.45 -1.76
CA VAL A 209 -35.65 -3.00 -2.41
C VAL A 209 -36.53 -3.82 -1.47
N SER A 210 -35.97 -4.48 -0.46
CA SER A 210 -36.72 -5.34 0.46
C SER A 210 -37.27 -4.57 1.67
N GLY A 211 -36.67 -3.44 2.03
CA GLY A 211 -36.98 -2.70 3.27
C GLY A 211 -36.58 -3.43 4.55
N ARG A 212 -35.92 -4.60 4.45
CA ARG A 212 -35.51 -5.41 5.61
C ARG A 212 -34.14 -4.96 6.13
N VAL A 213 -33.98 -4.97 7.45
CA VAL A 213 -32.69 -4.78 8.11
C VAL A 213 -32.06 -6.16 8.36
N PRO A 214 -30.82 -6.41 7.90
CA PRO A 214 -30.17 -7.70 8.08
C PRO A 214 -29.53 -7.84 9.47
N THR A 215 -29.30 -9.09 9.88
CA THR A 215 -28.31 -9.41 10.92
C THR A 215 -26.93 -9.52 10.27
N VAL A 216 -25.95 -8.80 10.81
CA VAL A 216 -24.60 -8.72 10.25
C VAL A 216 -23.60 -9.47 11.14
N PHE A 217 -22.73 -10.27 10.53
CA PHE A 217 -21.82 -11.20 11.23
C PHE A 217 -20.36 -10.73 11.32
N GLY A 218 -20.05 -9.55 10.79
CA GLY A 218 -18.73 -8.92 10.83
C GLY A 218 -18.67 -7.76 11.81
N LYS A 219 -17.47 -7.23 12.03
CA LYS A 219 -17.27 -6.00 12.81
C LYS A 219 -18.05 -4.84 12.17
N PRO A 220 -18.69 -3.94 12.96
CA PRO A 220 -18.64 -3.85 14.43
C PRO A 220 -19.71 -4.66 15.19
N HIS A 221 -20.42 -5.57 14.53
CA HIS A 221 -21.71 -6.07 15.03
C HIS A 221 -21.58 -7.14 16.12
N LYS A 222 -22.57 -7.12 17.04
CA LYS A 222 -22.68 -8.00 18.21
C LYS A 222 -22.57 -9.52 17.94
N PRO A 223 -23.12 -10.09 16.84
CA PRO A 223 -23.01 -11.54 16.59
C PRO A 223 -21.58 -12.08 16.59
N LEU A 224 -20.60 -11.26 16.18
CA LEU A 224 -19.19 -11.65 16.24
C LEU A 224 -18.66 -11.73 17.68
N ALA A 225 -19.07 -10.81 18.56
CA ALA A 225 -18.73 -10.87 19.98
C ALA A 225 -19.44 -12.05 20.68
N ASP A 226 -20.71 -12.28 20.38
CA ASP A 226 -21.47 -13.41 20.93
C ASP A 226 -20.82 -14.75 20.56
N PHE A 227 -20.28 -14.86 19.33
CA PHE A 227 -19.47 -16.00 18.93
C PHE A 227 -18.21 -16.16 19.80
N LEU A 228 -17.44 -15.08 20.00
CA LEU A 228 -16.22 -15.11 20.84
C LEU A 228 -16.52 -15.51 22.29
N PHE A 229 -17.62 -15.01 22.85
CA PHE A 229 -18.02 -15.36 24.22
C PHE A 229 -18.47 -16.81 24.33
N LYS A 230 -19.27 -17.29 23.37
CA LYS A 230 -19.88 -18.63 23.42
C LYS A 230 -18.92 -19.74 23.02
N HIS A 231 -18.17 -19.56 21.93
CA HIS A 231 -17.37 -20.60 21.31
C HIS A 231 -15.89 -20.54 21.69
N GLU A 232 -15.38 -19.36 22.02
CA GLU A 232 -13.98 -19.18 22.44
C GLU A 232 -13.82 -18.83 23.92
N CYS A 233 -14.93 -18.76 24.67
CA CYS A 233 -14.97 -18.55 26.12
C CYS A 233 -14.18 -17.31 26.59
N ILE A 234 -14.18 -16.25 25.78
CA ILE A 234 -13.43 -15.02 26.06
C ILE A 234 -14.15 -14.18 27.12
N ASN A 235 -13.39 -13.55 28.04
CA ASN A 235 -13.93 -12.57 28.98
C ASN A 235 -13.63 -11.14 28.50
N SER A 236 -14.66 -10.33 28.27
CA SER A 236 -14.51 -8.96 27.76
C SER A 236 -13.63 -8.07 28.63
N THR A 237 -13.68 -8.20 29.96
CA THR A 237 -12.94 -7.32 30.87
C THR A 237 -11.44 -7.56 30.87
N SER A 238 -10.99 -8.78 30.54
CA SER A 238 -9.57 -9.14 30.41
C SER A 238 -9.14 -9.32 28.96
N THR A 239 -9.88 -8.73 28.03
CA THR A 239 -9.60 -8.80 26.58
C THR A 239 -9.37 -7.41 25.99
N ILE A 240 -8.39 -7.32 25.11
CA ILE A 240 -8.03 -6.11 24.39
C ILE A 240 -8.09 -6.35 22.88
N MET A 241 -8.70 -5.42 22.15
CA MET A 241 -8.81 -5.40 20.70
C MET A 241 -7.84 -4.36 20.12
N PHE A 242 -7.00 -4.79 19.19
CA PHE A 242 -6.10 -3.96 18.39
C PHE A 242 -6.71 -3.75 17.02
N GLY A 243 -6.98 -2.49 16.68
CA GLY A 243 -7.65 -2.10 15.45
C GLY A 243 -7.02 -0.87 14.83
N ASP A 244 -7.16 -0.67 13.53
CA ASP A 244 -6.72 0.54 12.83
C ASP A 244 -7.89 1.41 12.38
N ARG A 245 -9.13 0.94 12.54
CA ARG A 245 -10.35 1.65 12.16
C ARG A 245 -11.30 1.93 13.32
N LEU A 246 -11.80 3.17 13.38
CA LEU A 246 -12.69 3.61 14.44
C LEU A 246 -14.09 2.99 14.33
N ASP A 247 -14.66 3.02 13.12
CA ASP A 247 -16.01 2.59 12.76
C ASP A 247 -16.18 1.08 12.61
N THR A 248 -15.09 0.31 12.72
CA THR A 248 -15.14 -1.16 12.74
C THR A 248 -14.54 -1.73 14.00
N ASP A 249 -13.25 -1.52 14.25
CA ASP A 249 -12.55 -2.25 15.32
C ASP A 249 -12.76 -1.61 16.68
N ILE A 250 -12.64 -0.28 16.75
CA ILE A 250 -12.80 0.45 18.00
C ILE A 250 -14.26 0.44 18.43
N GLN A 251 -15.18 0.66 17.49
CA GLN A 251 -16.61 0.50 17.72
C GLN A 251 -16.93 -0.91 18.21
N PHE A 252 -16.48 -1.96 17.51
CA PHE A 252 -16.66 -3.35 17.94
C PHE A 252 -16.20 -3.57 19.37
N ALA A 253 -15.00 -3.10 19.69
CA ALA A 253 -14.40 -3.27 21.00
C ALA A 253 -15.24 -2.60 22.09
N ASN A 254 -15.55 -1.31 21.90
CA ASN A 254 -16.24 -0.48 22.89
C ASN A 254 -17.68 -0.94 23.12
N GLU A 255 -18.44 -1.26 22.06
CA GLU A 255 -19.84 -1.69 22.16
C GLU A 255 -20.00 -3.06 22.82
N ASN A 256 -18.96 -3.91 22.77
CA ASN A 256 -18.98 -5.25 23.34
C ASN A 256 -18.14 -5.37 24.64
N GLY A 257 -17.71 -4.24 25.21
CA GLY A 257 -17.05 -4.17 26.51
C GLY A 257 -15.58 -4.58 26.54
N PHE A 258 -14.95 -4.78 25.36
CA PHE A 258 -13.52 -5.02 25.25
C PHE A 258 -12.73 -3.72 25.46
N LYS A 259 -11.46 -3.83 25.87
CA LYS A 259 -10.56 -2.68 25.81
C LYS A 259 -10.14 -2.41 24.37
N SER A 260 -10.26 -1.17 23.93
CA SER A 260 -9.92 -0.77 22.56
C SER A 260 -8.53 -0.15 22.49
N CYS A 261 -7.74 -0.59 21.52
CA CYS A 261 -6.39 -0.10 21.27
C CYS A 261 -6.24 0.25 19.78
N LEU A 262 -6.07 1.54 19.48
CA LEU A 262 -5.87 2.02 18.12
C LEU A 262 -4.41 1.89 17.70
N MET A 263 -4.19 1.25 16.55
CA MET A 263 -2.91 1.14 15.88
C MET A 263 -2.80 2.23 14.82
N LEU A 264 -1.77 3.06 14.91
CA LEU A 264 -1.54 4.20 14.00
C LEU A 264 -0.86 3.81 12.68
N THR A 265 -0.84 2.51 12.37
CA THR A 265 -0.22 1.91 11.18
C THR A 265 -1.18 1.73 10.01
N GLY A 266 -2.49 1.87 10.25
CA GLY A 266 -3.52 1.64 9.25
C GLY A 266 -4.32 2.89 8.88
N VAL A 267 -5.66 2.80 8.88
CA VAL A 267 -6.54 3.79 8.25
C VAL A 267 -6.71 5.08 9.05
N HIS A 268 -7.09 5.00 10.32
CA HIS A 268 -7.46 6.18 11.10
C HIS A 268 -6.28 6.71 11.94
N SER A 269 -6.21 8.03 12.04
CA SER A 269 -5.19 8.78 12.78
C SER A 269 -5.73 9.33 14.12
N LEU A 270 -4.84 9.89 14.94
CA LEU A 270 -5.25 10.64 16.14
C LEU A 270 -6.12 11.86 15.83
N GLU A 271 -5.99 12.44 14.62
CA GLU A 271 -6.84 13.55 14.19
C GLU A 271 -8.28 13.06 13.96
N ASP A 272 -8.46 11.85 13.43
CA ASP A 272 -9.78 11.27 13.21
C ASP A 272 -10.46 10.93 14.54
N VAL A 273 -9.69 10.50 15.54
CA VAL A 273 -10.19 10.33 16.92
C VAL A 273 -10.69 11.66 17.47
N LYS A 274 -9.93 12.74 17.26
CA LYS A 274 -10.34 14.08 17.70
C LYS A 274 -11.63 14.54 17.00
N LYS A 275 -11.78 14.29 15.70
CA LYS A 275 -13.00 14.59 14.95
C LYS A 275 -14.20 13.80 15.47
N ALA A 276 -14.03 12.52 15.77
CA ALA A 276 -15.08 11.69 16.37
C ALA A 276 -15.49 12.22 17.77
N GLU A 277 -14.51 12.66 18.56
CA GLU A 277 -14.75 13.27 19.88
C GLU A 277 -15.52 14.59 19.75
N GLU A 278 -15.15 15.47 18.81
CA GLU A 278 -15.86 16.72 18.52
C GLU A 278 -17.31 16.48 18.06
N ARG A 279 -17.59 15.35 17.40
CA ARG A 279 -18.94 14.91 17.01
C ARG A 279 -19.72 14.22 18.15
N GLY A 280 -19.09 13.99 19.31
CA GLY A 280 -19.72 13.26 20.43
C GLY A 280 -19.88 11.76 20.20
N GLU A 281 -19.15 11.18 19.24
CA GLU A 281 -19.21 9.76 18.88
C GLU A 281 -18.38 8.90 19.85
N MET A 282 -18.77 8.88 21.12
CA MET A 282 -17.99 8.25 22.20
C MET A 282 -17.69 6.76 21.99
N HIS A 283 -18.55 6.06 21.24
CA HIS A 283 -18.36 4.65 20.87
C HIS A 283 -17.18 4.43 19.91
N LEU A 284 -16.71 5.47 19.21
CA LEU A 284 -15.57 5.43 18.29
C LEU A 284 -14.24 5.83 18.94
N ILE A 285 -14.25 6.23 20.22
CA ILE A 285 -13.05 6.73 20.89
C ILE A 285 -12.25 5.56 21.48
N PRO A 286 -11.01 5.32 21.03
CA PRO A 286 -10.21 4.24 21.56
C PRO A 286 -9.77 4.55 22.99
N LYS A 287 -9.61 3.50 23.81
CA LYS A 287 -9.07 3.67 25.16
C LYS A 287 -7.58 3.92 25.13
N HIS A 288 -6.88 3.20 24.26
CA HIS A 288 -5.43 3.21 24.17
C HIS A 288 -4.90 3.38 22.75
N VAL A 289 -3.62 3.74 22.65
CA VAL A 289 -2.80 3.57 21.43
C VAL A 289 -1.57 2.74 21.75
N PHE A 290 -1.08 1.99 20.76
CA PHE A 290 0.07 1.11 20.93
C PHE A 290 0.97 1.05 19.69
N SER A 291 2.24 0.77 19.92
CA SER A 291 3.26 0.50 18.90
C SER A 291 4.03 -0.75 19.29
N PHE A 292 4.24 -1.68 18.36
CA PHE A 292 5.05 -2.87 18.62
C PHE A 292 6.54 -2.57 18.83
N LEU A 293 7.02 -1.44 18.29
CA LEU A 293 8.41 -1.03 18.46
C LEU A 293 8.61 -0.33 19.81
N PRO A 294 9.62 -0.72 20.60
CA PRO A 294 9.98 0.02 21.80
C PRO A 294 10.51 1.40 21.41
N ARG A 295 10.00 2.46 22.04
CA ARG A 295 10.66 3.77 21.95
C ARG A 295 11.98 3.68 22.70
N PHE A 296 13.09 4.01 22.05
CA PHE A 296 14.32 4.35 22.77
C PHE A 296 14.01 5.56 23.64
N SER A 297 13.99 5.37 24.96
CA SER A 297 13.83 6.48 25.90
C SER A 297 15.06 7.39 25.79
N THR A 298 14.86 8.65 25.40
CA THR A 298 15.90 9.68 25.37
C THR A 298 16.25 10.24 26.76
N THR A 299 15.80 9.60 27.85
CA THR A 299 16.00 10.09 29.23
C THR A 299 17.31 9.63 29.88
N ASN A 300 18.44 9.69 29.18
CA ASN A 300 19.77 9.47 29.79
C ASN A 300 20.89 10.35 29.19
N LEU A 301 20.57 11.59 28.80
CA LEU A 301 21.56 12.62 28.52
C LEU A 301 21.29 13.87 29.37
N LYS A 302 21.31 13.70 30.69
CA LYS A 302 21.60 14.78 31.64
C LYS A 302 22.55 14.25 32.70
N GLY A 303 23.83 14.53 32.51
CA GLY A 303 24.87 14.23 33.50
C GLY A 303 26.21 14.79 33.05
N LYS A 304 26.71 15.75 33.84
CA LYS A 304 28.04 16.39 33.82
C LYS A 304 28.24 17.54 32.82
N ASN A 305 27.76 18.71 33.23
CA ASN A 305 28.61 19.89 33.18
C ASN A 305 29.61 19.76 34.33
N ASP A 306 30.90 19.85 34.04
CA ASP A 306 31.81 20.79 34.68
C ASP A 306 33.16 20.79 33.96
N ASP A 307 33.77 21.97 33.98
CA ASP A 307 35.16 22.31 33.65
C ASP A 307 35.58 22.34 32.17
N ASN A 308 35.64 23.56 31.62
CA ASN A 308 36.94 24.09 31.19
C ASN A 308 36.97 25.60 30.94
N ALA A 309 38.09 26.16 31.39
CA ALA A 309 38.45 27.55 31.43
C ALA A 309 38.87 28.13 30.08
N ALA A 310 38.85 29.47 30.07
CA ALA A 310 39.37 30.41 29.09
C ALA A 310 40.59 29.95 28.26
N ILE A 311 40.49 30.07 26.93
CA ILE A 311 41.60 30.48 26.06
C ILE A 311 41.07 31.42 24.96
N LYS A 312 41.81 32.52 24.80
CA LYS A 312 41.58 33.70 23.97
C LYS A 312 41.69 33.45 22.47
N ASP A 313 41.01 34.34 21.76
CA ASP A 313 41.11 34.63 20.33
C ASP A 313 42.54 34.85 19.83
N ALA A 314 42.79 34.37 18.60
CA ALA A 314 43.70 34.99 17.65
C ALA A 314 43.13 34.79 16.24
N GLU A 315 42.67 35.88 15.64
CA GLU A 315 42.21 35.98 14.27
C GLU A 315 43.36 35.74 13.28
N THR A 316 43.07 35.08 12.15
CA THR A 316 43.76 35.38 10.89
C THR A 316 42.81 35.20 9.73
N THR A 317 42.44 36.34 9.13
CA THR A 317 41.57 36.48 7.97
C THR A 317 42.23 36.00 6.69
N THR A 318 41.58 35.09 5.96
CA THR A 318 41.67 35.01 4.50
C THR A 318 40.26 34.89 3.93
N LYS A 319 39.86 35.90 3.16
CA LYS A 319 38.58 35.93 2.43
C LYS A 319 38.63 34.91 1.30
N SER A 320 37.81 33.87 1.38
CA SER A 320 37.45 33.02 0.25
C SER A 320 35.93 33.08 0.03
N VAL A 321 35.55 33.20 -1.23
CA VAL A 321 34.17 33.21 -1.73
C VAL A 321 33.47 31.92 -1.30
N PRO A 322 32.23 31.94 -0.77
CA PRO A 322 31.61 30.73 -0.25
C PRO A 322 31.16 29.83 -1.41
N GLN A 323 31.89 28.75 -1.62
CA GLN A 323 31.45 27.62 -2.43
C GLN A 323 30.32 26.92 -1.65
N HIS A 324 29.09 26.98 -2.17
CA HIS A 324 27.90 26.47 -1.50
C HIS A 324 27.93 24.93 -1.45
N GLN A 325 28.55 24.35 -0.41
CA GLN A 325 28.51 22.90 -0.17
C GLN A 325 27.15 22.49 0.39
N SER A 326 26.54 21.45 -0.21
CA SER A 326 25.25 20.88 0.21
C SER A 326 25.35 20.29 1.63
N TRP A 327 24.34 20.50 2.47
CA TRP A 327 24.32 19.97 3.85
C TRP A 327 24.47 18.43 3.91
N LEU A 328 24.00 17.72 2.89
CA LEU A 328 24.16 16.26 2.76
C LEU A 328 25.64 15.86 2.58
N SER A 329 26.47 16.71 1.97
CA SER A 329 27.91 16.45 1.89
C SER A 329 28.60 16.65 3.23
N LYS A 330 28.13 17.58 4.08
CA LYS A 330 28.62 17.75 5.46
C LYS A 330 28.25 16.56 6.36
N LEU A 331 27.07 15.96 6.12
CA LEU A 331 26.64 14.72 6.77
C LEU A 331 27.48 13.51 6.36
N LEU A 332 27.96 13.46 5.11
CA LEU A 332 28.88 12.43 4.64
C LEU A 332 30.28 12.55 5.25
N THR A 333 30.70 13.77 5.62
CA THR A 333 32.02 14.05 6.21
C THR A 333 32.03 14.15 7.75
N GLY A 334 30.87 14.04 8.39
CA GLY A 334 30.76 13.98 9.86
C GLY A 334 30.85 15.33 10.59
N GLN A 335 30.66 16.46 9.90
CA GLN A 335 30.65 17.79 10.56
C GLN A 335 29.32 18.07 11.30
N GLN A 336 29.39 18.75 12.46
CA GLN A 336 28.21 19.17 13.24
C GLN A 336 27.36 20.22 12.48
N ILE A 337 26.03 20.10 12.58
CA ILE A 337 25.05 20.93 11.86
C ILE A 337 24.11 21.61 12.87
N ASP A 338 23.92 22.93 12.71
CA ASP A 338 22.96 23.74 13.48
C ASP A 338 21.51 23.53 12.97
N PRO A 339 20.58 23.03 13.80
CA PRO A 339 19.21 22.75 13.39
C PRO A 339 18.33 23.98 13.12
N SER A 340 18.70 25.17 13.60
CA SER A 340 17.80 26.34 13.65
C SER A 340 17.62 27.06 12.30
N GLY A 341 18.53 26.88 11.35
CA GLY A 341 18.45 27.44 9.99
C GLY A 341 17.65 26.61 8.98
N LEU A 342 17.24 25.38 9.33
CA LEU A 342 16.65 24.39 8.41
C LEU A 342 15.20 24.69 8.00
N LEU A 343 14.47 25.47 8.78
CA LEU A 343 13.04 25.75 8.57
C LEU A 343 12.77 26.84 7.51
N LYS A 344 13.81 27.46 6.92
CA LYS A 344 13.67 28.61 5.98
C LYS A 344 14.00 28.31 4.52
N GLN A 345 14.42 27.09 4.15
CA GLN A 345 14.81 26.76 2.77
C GLN A 345 13.83 25.79 2.09
N SER A 346 13.67 25.92 0.77
CA SER A 346 12.82 25.01 -0.02
C SER A 346 13.33 23.55 0.08
N HIS A 347 12.43 22.58 0.28
CA HIS A 347 12.80 21.17 0.44
C HIS A 347 13.62 20.60 -0.74
N SER A 348 13.48 21.15 -1.95
CA SER A 348 14.19 20.74 -3.17
C SER A 348 15.64 21.21 -3.23
N SER A 349 15.96 22.41 -2.71
CA SER A 349 17.34 22.94 -2.67
C SER A 349 18.21 22.22 -1.66
N LEU A 350 17.60 21.58 -0.65
CA LEU A 350 18.29 20.73 0.31
C LEU A 350 18.72 19.39 -0.32
N LEU A 351 17.93 18.82 -1.22
CA LEU A 351 18.15 17.46 -1.73
C LEU A 351 18.98 17.41 -3.03
N SER A 352 19.09 18.52 -3.75
CA SER A 352 19.76 18.60 -5.06
C SER A 352 20.61 19.85 -5.18
N SER A 353 21.85 19.69 -5.62
CA SER A 353 22.78 20.78 -5.95
C SER A 353 22.90 21.04 -7.46
N SER A 354 22.25 20.21 -8.29
CA SER A 354 22.30 20.32 -9.75
C SER A 354 21.28 21.34 -10.25
N GLU A 355 21.69 22.15 -11.23
CA GLU A 355 20.80 23.03 -12.01
C GLU A 355 20.06 22.24 -13.11
N ASN A 356 20.53 21.05 -13.45
CA ASN A 356 19.87 20.17 -14.40
C ASN A 356 18.50 19.74 -13.88
N ILE A 357 17.52 19.79 -14.76
CA ILE A 357 16.20 19.17 -14.56
C ILE A 357 16.14 17.91 -15.41
N TYR A 358 15.49 16.87 -14.90
CA TYR A 358 15.32 15.61 -15.59
C TYR A 358 13.85 15.32 -15.83
N GLU A 359 13.54 14.59 -16.89
CA GLU A 359 12.20 14.08 -17.14
C GLU A 359 12.22 12.58 -17.43
N PHE A 360 11.38 11.84 -16.71
CA PHE A 360 11.00 10.49 -17.10
C PHE A 360 9.77 10.52 -18.00
N SER A 361 9.95 10.16 -19.26
CA SER A 361 8.86 9.91 -20.20
C SER A 361 8.63 8.40 -20.33
N THR A 362 7.42 7.94 -20.03
CA THR A 362 7.02 6.51 -20.07
C THR A 362 5.89 6.33 -21.07
N HIS A 363 6.11 5.48 -22.07
CA HIS A 363 5.18 5.22 -23.16
C HIS A 363 4.79 3.74 -23.19
N ASN A 364 3.49 3.44 -23.12
CA ASN A 364 2.95 2.11 -23.35
C ASN A 364 2.51 2.02 -24.81
N PHE A 365 3.35 1.44 -25.65
CA PHE A 365 3.01 1.22 -27.05
C PHE A 365 2.06 0.03 -27.23
N HIS A 366 1.32 -0.01 -28.34
CA HIS A 366 0.43 -1.13 -28.64
C HIS A 366 1.21 -2.45 -28.79
N PRO A 367 0.70 -3.58 -28.27
CA PRO A 367 1.37 -4.87 -28.41
C PRO A 367 1.73 -5.20 -29.87
N GLY A 368 2.95 -5.67 -30.10
CA GLY A 368 3.46 -5.99 -31.44
C GLY A 368 4.01 -4.79 -32.23
N GLU A 369 3.80 -3.55 -31.78
CA GLU A 369 4.16 -2.35 -32.53
C GLU A 369 5.54 -1.77 -32.13
N LYS A 370 6.33 -2.47 -31.30
CA LYS A 370 7.62 -2.00 -30.74
C LYS A 370 8.52 -1.33 -31.79
N ARG A 371 8.72 -1.97 -32.95
CA ARG A 371 9.63 -1.46 -34.00
C ARG A 371 9.14 -0.16 -34.61
N LYS A 372 7.84 -0.07 -34.93
CA LYS A 372 7.23 1.15 -35.48
C LYS A 372 7.28 2.29 -34.46
N TYR A 373 6.98 1.97 -33.19
CA TYR A 373 7.09 2.93 -32.10
C TYR A 373 8.52 3.47 -31.95
N LEU A 374 9.55 2.61 -31.95
CA LEU A 374 10.94 3.06 -31.83
C LEU A 374 11.37 3.94 -33.01
N HIS A 375 10.94 3.63 -34.23
CA HIS A 375 11.19 4.45 -35.40
C HIS A 375 10.56 5.85 -35.27
N ALA A 376 9.26 5.90 -34.91
CA ALA A 376 8.55 7.16 -34.68
C ALA A 376 9.19 7.98 -33.54
N PHE A 377 9.58 7.31 -32.45
CA PHE A 377 10.27 7.96 -31.34
C PHE A 377 11.65 8.50 -31.74
N GLY A 378 12.40 7.80 -32.59
CA GLY A 378 13.68 8.27 -33.12
C GLY A 378 13.55 9.56 -33.92
N LYS A 379 12.48 9.68 -34.72
CA LYS A 379 12.11 10.91 -35.43
C LYS A 379 11.76 12.03 -34.45
N TYR A 380 10.86 11.78 -33.49
CA TYR A 380 10.50 12.74 -32.45
C TYR A 380 11.73 13.24 -31.68
N LYS A 381 12.62 12.33 -31.27
CA LYS A 381 13.85 12.67 -30.57
C LYS A 381 14.73 13.62 -31.39
N ARG A 382 14.88 13.35 -32.68
CA ARG A 382 15.65 14.21 -33.59
C ARG A 382 15.06 15.61 -33.66
N GLU A 383 13.76 15.73 -33.89
CA GLU A 383 13.09 17.03 -33.96
C GLU A 383 13.25 17.83 -32.66
N VAL A 384 13.09 17.19 -31.49
CA VAL A 384 13.30 17.86 -30.19
C VAL A 384 14.75 18.31 -30.02
N ASN A 385 15.73 17.43 -30.25
CA ASN A 385 17.15 17.75 -30.10
C ASN A 385 17.63 18.84 -31.08
N ASP A 386 17.12 18.84 -32.31
CA ASP A 386 17.48 19.82 -33.34
C ASP A 386 16.95 21.22 -33.00
N LYS A 387 15.78 21.32 -32.36
CA LYS A 387 15.19 22.60 -31.93
C LYS A 387 15.67 23.06 -30.55
N LEU A 388 15.98 22.12 -29.67
CA LEU A 388 16.48 22.38 -28.32
C LEU A 388 17.77 21.60 -28.06
N PRO A 389 18.93 22.11 -28.54
CA PRO A 389 20.22 21.44 -28.32
C PRO A 389 20.61 21.29 -26.85
N SER A 390 20.05 22.10 -25.95
CA SER A 390 20.26 22.02 -24.49
C SER A 390 19.41 20.93 -23.80
N VAL A 391 18.51 20.26 -24.54
CA VAL A 391 17.67 19.16 -24.06
C VAL A 391 18.19 17.86 -24.62
N GLU A 392 18.69 16.97 -23.77
CA GLU A 392 19.41 15.77 -24.16
C GLU A 392 18.66 14.50 -23.76
N LEU A 393 18.53 13.54 -24.69
CA LEU A 393 18.08 12.19 -24.33
C LEU A 393 19.26 11.40 -23.75
N VAL A 394 19.33 11.32 -22.43
CA VAL A 394 20.40 10.62 -21.70
C VAL A 394 20.21 9.11 -21.79
N GLY A 395 18.99 8.63 -21.56
CA GLY A 395 18.70 7.20 -21.51
C GLY A 395 17.42 6.85 -22.23
N SER A 396 17.41 5.71 -22.91
CA SER A 396 16.23 5.17 -23.58
C SER A 396 16.19 3.67 -23.46
N TRP A 397 15.09 3.12 -22.99
CA TRP A 397 14.96 1.70 -22.73
C TRP A 397 13.60 1.14 -23.13
N THR A 398 13.56 -0.17 -23.38
CA THR A 398 12.31 -0.95 -23.36
C THR A 398 12.27 -1.88 -22.15
N VAL A 399 11.07 -2.17 -21.65
CA VAL A 399 10.88 -3.04 -20.48
C VAL A 399 10.97 -4.51 -20.90
N SER A 400 11.92 -5.23 -20.31
CA SER A 400 12.08 -6.68 -20.49
C SER A 400 11.29 -7.47 -19.44
N PHE A 401 11.33 -7.02 -18.18
CA PHE A 401 10.53 -7.60 -17.09
C PHE A 401 9.91 -6.50 -16.21
N GLY A 402 8.61 -6.61 -15.95
CA GLY A 402 7.83 -5.65 -15.17
C GLY A 402 6.34 -5.88 -15.33
N ARG A 403 5.50 -4.99 -14.80
CA ARG A 403 4.03 -5.09 -14.93
C ARG A 403 3.52 -4.99 -16.38
N THR A 404 4.27 -4.33 -17.26
CA THR A 404 3.89 -4.11 -18.66
C THR A 404 5.14 -4.30 -19.52
N LYS A 405 5.07 -5.22 -20.48
CA LYS A 405 6.19 -5.55 -21.39
C LYS A 405 6.26 -4.58 -22.57
N ASP A 406 5.12 -4.20 -23.13
CA ASP A 406 5.01 -3.24 -24.24
C ASP A 406 5.14 -1.78 -23.74
N GLN A 407 6.29 -1.47 -23.16
CA GLN A 407 6.58 -0.18 -22.55
C GLN A 407 8.01 0.28 -22.86
N ALA A 408 8.16 1.56 -23.17
CA ALA A 408 9.42 2.26 -23.28
C ALA A 408 9.52 3.34 -22.20
N ILE A 409 10.74 3.58 -21.73
CA ILE A 409 11.07 4.60 -20.72
C ILE A 409 12.25 5.40 -21.24
N HIS A 410 12.15 6.72 -21.15
CA HIS A 410 13.13 7.67 -21.63
C HIS A 410 13.47 8.65 -20.52
N LEU A 411 14.75 8.97 -20.39
CA LEU A 411 15.28 9.95 -19.44
C LEU A 411 15.86 11.12 -20.22
N TRP A 412 15.18 12.26 -20.16
CA TRP A 412 15.63 13.52 -20.74
C TRP A 412 16.32 14.39 -19.69
N ARG A 413 17.32 15.16 -20.11
CA ARG A 413 18.06 16.12 -19.30
C ARG A 413 17.94 17.51 -19.91
N TYR A 414 17.53 18.45 -19.08
CA TYR A 414 17.35 19.87 -19.38
C TYR A 414 18.49 20.65 -18.73
N THR A 415 19.49 21.04 -19.52
CA THR A 415 20.76 21.58 -18.99
C THR A 415 20.68 23.03 -18.52
N LYS A 416 19.70 23.80 -18.99
CA LYS A 416 19.40 25.17 -18.53
C LYS A 416 18.22 25.21 -17.55
N GLY A 417 17.98 24.08 -16.88
CA GLY A 417 16.94 23.92 -15.87
C GLY A 417 15.53 24.17 -16.41
N TYR A 418 14.68 24.85 -15.64
CA TYR A 418 13.28 25.09 -16.01
C TYR A 418 13.09 25.95 -17.27
N LYS A 419 14.08 26.76 -17.68
CA LYS A 419 13.99 27.52 -18.94
C LYS A 419 13.92 26.61 -20.16
N ASP A 420 14.67 25.50 -20.14
CA ASP A 420 14.56 24.51 -21.22
C ASP A 420 13.23 23.74 -21.13
N VAL A 421 12.66 23.56 -19.92
CA VAL A 421 11.35 22.93 -19.74
C VAL A 421 10.26 23.81 -20.36
N ASP A 422 10.28 25.12 -20.09
CA ASP A 422 9.35 26.09 -20.70
C ASP A 422 9.51 26.09 -22.23
N SER A 423 10.76 26.13 -22.71
CA SER A 423 11.05 26.06 -24.14
C SER A 423 10.56 24.76 -24.77
N ALA A 424 10.66 23.63 -24.06
CA ALA A 424 10.13 22.35 -24.50
C ALA A 424 8.61 22.37 -24.61
N ILE A 425 7.90 22.92 -23.62
CA ILE A 425 6.44 23.09 -23.68
C ILE A 425 6.06 23.95 -24.90
N ASP A 426 6.76 25.07 -25.13
CA ASP A 426 6.47 25.99 -26.22
C ASP A 426 6.67 25.36 -27.60
N ILE A 427 7.76 24.61 -27.83
CA ILE A 427 8.00 23.98 -29.15
C ILE A 427 6.98 22.89 -29.47
N HIS A 428 6.41 22.21 -28.47
CA HIS A 428 5.38 21.20 -28.70
C HIS A 428 4.07 21.81 -29.20
N VAL A 429 3.83 23.08 -28.91
CA VAL A 429 2.66 23.83 -29.38
C VAL A 429 2.95 24.59 -30.66
N SER A 430 4.14 25.19 -30.77
CA SER A 430 4.47 26.17 -31.81
C SER A 430 5.20 25.58 -33.02
N ASN A 431 5.83 24.41 -32.91
CA ASN A 431 6.61 23.80 -33.99
C ASN A 431 5.86 22.60 -34.62
N PRO A 432 5.40 22.70 -35.88
CA PRO A 432 4.65 21.63 -36.53
C PRO A 432 5.43 20.31 -36.65
N ALA A 433 6.74 20.35 -36.88
CA ALA A 433 7.53 19.12 -37.04
C ALA A 433 7.65 18.34 -35.72
N VAL A 434 7.85 19.05 -34.60
CA VAL A 434 7.87 18.45 -33.26
C VAL A 434 6.49 17.90 -32.91
N TYR A 435 5.44 18.70 -33.14
CA TYR A 435 4.06 18.29 -32.89
C TYR A 435 3.65 17.05 -33.69
N ASP A 436 3.93 17.04 -34.99
CA ASP A 436 3.58 15.92 -35.87
C ASP A 436 4.33 14.64 -35.48
N ALA A 437 5.61 14.76 -35.12
CA ALA A 437 6.40 13.64 -34.64
C ALA A 437 5.89 13.12 -33.28
N ASP A 438 5.52 13.98 -32.33
CA ASP A 438 4.90 13.56 -31.06
C ASP A 438 3.53 12.91 -31.29
N SER A 439 2.72 13.45 -32.20
CA SER A 439 1.41 12.90 -32.59
C SER A 439 1.55 11.48 -33.17
N GLU A 440 2.58 11.24 -33.99
CA GLU A 440 2.90 9.92 -34.53
C GLU A 440 3.25 8.92 -33.41
N VAL A 441 4.09 9.33 -32.45
CA VAL A 441 4.37 8.53 -31.24
C VAL A 441 3.10 8.26 -30.44
N GLY A 442 2.26 9.29 -30.26
CA GLY A 442 1.00 9.22 -29.54
C GLY A 442 0.02 8.20 -30.13
N ARG A 443 -0.14 8.16 -31.45
CA ARG A 443 -0.99 7.18 -32.16
C ARG A 443 -0.56 5.73 -31.93
N LEU A 444 0.72 5.50 -31.70
CA LEU A 444 1.27 4.17 -31.43
C LEU A 444 1.22 3.80 -29.95
N CYS A 445 0.73 4.68 -29.08
CA CYS A 445 0.69 4.49 -27.63
C CYS A 445 -0.74 4.39 -27.10
N SER A 446 -0.99 3.41 -26.24
CA SER A 446 -2.21 3.29 -25.44
C SER A 446 -2.20 4.22 -24.22
N ARG A 447 -1.00 4.56 -23.72
CA ARG A 447 -0.83 5.46 -22.57
C ARG A 447 0.55 6.11 -22.60
N ARG A 448 0.61 7.39 -22.21
CA ARG A 448 1.86 8.15 -22.00
C ARG A 448 1.86 8.80 -20.61
N LYS A 449 3.04 8.95 -20.01
CA LYS A 449 3.23 9.59 -18.70
C LYS A 449 4.58 10.30 -18.66
N ASN A 450 4.57 11.58 -18.30
CA ASN A 450 5.77 12.39 -18.12
C ASN A 450 5.86 12.86 -16.66
N ILE A 451 7.07 12.88 -16.10
CA ILE A 451 7.33 13.27 -14.72
C ILE A 451 8.64 14.06 -14.68
N ILE A 452 8.60 15.26 -14.11
CA ILE A 452 9.79 16.07 -13.89
C ILE A 452 10.41 15.70 -12.55
N VAL A 453 11.72 15.46 -12.55
CA VAL A 453 12.49 15.02 -11.39
C VAL A 453 13.79 15.82 -11.26
N LYS A 454 14.35 15.88 -10.05
CA LYS A 454 15.72 16.36 -9.79
C LYS A 454 16.60 15.20 -9.32
N SER A 455 17.90 15.27 -9.60
CA SER A 455 18.88 14.31 -9.09
C SER A 455 19.21 14.60 -7.61
N PHE A 456 19.42 13.56 -6.82
CA PHE A 456 19.96 13.73 -5.47
C PHE A 456 21.42 14.16 -5.52
N SER A 457 21.84 15.11 -4.66
CA SER A 457 23.21 15.63 -4.66
C SER A 457 24.29 14.61 -4.31
N TYR A 458 23.93 13.51 -3.64
CA TYR A 458 24.84 12.41 -3.30
C TYR A 458 24.84 11.28 -4.34
N TRP A 459 24.08 11.42 -5.43
CA TRP A 459 24.11 10.46 -6.54
C TRP A 459 25.05 10.94 -7.63
N ARG A 460 25.68 10.00 -8.34
CA ARG A 460 26.44 10.35 -9.56
C ARG A 460 25.48 10.74 -10.68
N GLU A 461 25.96 11.62 -11.55
CA GLU A 461 25.25 11.92 -12.78
C GLU A 461 25.32 10.69 -13.72
N PRO A 462 24.30 10.43 -14.56
CA PRO A 462 24.33 9.29 -15.47
C PRO A 462 25.46 9.44 -16.50
N GLU A 463 26.34 8.43 -16.54
CA GLU A 463 27.48 8.34 -17.47
C GLU A 463 27.35 7.12 -18.38
N GLN A 464 27.99 7.19 -19.56
CA GLN A 464 28.02 6.11 -20.54
C GLN A 464 28.55 4.81 -19.92
N ARG A 465 27.95 3.69 -20.32
CA ARG A 465 28.29 2.35 -19.84
C ARG A 465 28.69 1.46 -21.01
N PRO A 466 29.47 0.38 -20.78
CA PRO A 466 29.77 -0.55 -21.86
C PRO A 466 28.49 -1.13 -22.49
N PRO A 467 28.51 -1.43 -23.79
CA PRO A 467 27.37 -2.02 -24.48
C PRO A 467 27.06 -3.38 -23.85
N SER A 468 25.76 -3.76 -23.79
CA SER A 468 25.19 -5.01 -23.20
C SER A 468 24.70 -4.97 -21.75
N HIS A 469 24.79 -3.84 -21.04
CA HIS A 469 24.25 -3.76 -19.67
C HIS A 469 22.71 -3.92 -19.62
N VAL A 470 22.23 -4.62 -18.59
CA VAL A 470 20.82 -4.63 -18.17
C VAL A 470 20.60 -3.60 -17.06
N TYR A 471 19.46 -2.92 -17.13
CA TYR A 471 19.15 -1.83 -16.22
C TYR A 471 18.01 -2.23 -15.27
N ASP A 472 18.09 -1.83 -13.99
CA ASP A 472 17.02 -1.99 -13.00
C ASP A 472 16.53 -0.61 -12.58
N LEU A 473 15.37 -0.19 -13.08
CA LEU A 473 14.69 1.02 -12.64
C LEU A 473 13.77 0.67 -11.46
N ARG A 474 14.09 1.23 -10.30
CA ARG A 474 13.26 1.13 -9.10
C ARG A 474 12.55 2.45 -8.86
N SER A 475 11.29 2.35 -8.50
CA SER A 475 10.47 3.49 -8.09
C SER A 475 9.88 3.24 -6.72
N TYR A 476 9.91 4.27 -5.88
CA TYR A 476 9.49 4.25 -4.48
C TYR A 476 8.48 5.36 -4.28
N VAL A 477 7.24 5.03 -3.89
CA VAL A 477 6.29 6.01 -3.38
C VAL A 477 6.51 6.08 -1.89
N LEU A 478 6.97 7.23 -1.39
CA LEU A 478 7.28 7.45 0.01
C LEU A 478 6.06 7.94 0.78
N THR A 479 6.10 7.79 2.10
CA THR A 479 5.15 8.44 2.99
C THR A 479 5.30 9.96 2.90
N PRO A 480 4.20 10.75 2.79
CA PRO A 480 4.29 12.20 2.77
C PRO A 480 5.12 12.73 3.95
N GLY A 481 6.07 13.63 3.65
CA GLY A 481 6.99 14.19 4.64
C GLY A 481 8.26 13.38 4.92
N SER A 482 8.36 12.11 4.50
CA SER A 482 9.51 11.25 4.85
C SER A 482 10.70 11.35 3.89
N ILE A 483 10.62 12.15 2.83
CA ILE A 483 11.64 12.18 1.77
C ILE A 483 13.03 12.58 2.27
N ILE A 484 13.12 13.50 3.23
CA ILE A 484 14.40 13.94 3.80
C ILE A 484 15.03 12.83 4.65
N GLU A 485 14.25 12.21 5.53
CA GLU A 485 14.70 11.10 6.36
C GLU A 485 15.17 9.91 5.51
N TRP A 486 14.39 9.60 4.47
CA TRP A 486 14.71 8.58 3.50
C TRP A 486 16.00 8.90 2.73
N ALA A 487 16.15 10.15 2.27
CA ALA A 487 17.33 10.61 1.54
C ALA A 487 18.59 10.60 2.42
N ASN A 488 18.48 10.98 3.70
CA ASN A 488 19.59 10.92 4.66
C ASN A 488 20.11 9.51 4.85
N SER A 489 19.19 8.55 4.98
CA SER A 489 19.55 7.15 5.12
C SER A 489 20.20 6.61 3.84
N TRP A 490 19.68 6.98 2.66
CA TRP A 490 20.28 6.59 1.38
C TRP A 490 21.61 7.26 1.04
N ALA A 491 21.85 8.49 1.52
CA ALA A 491 23.14 9.15 1.35
C ALA A 491 24.28 8.33 1.97
N LYS A 492 24.02 7.66 3.11
CA LYS A 492 24.93 6.69 3.70
C LYS A 492 24.87 5.36 2.96
N GLY A 493 23.66 4.87 2.68
CA GLY A 493 23.41 3.58 2.03
C GLY A 493 24.07 3.38 0.67
N ILE A 494 24.18 4.44 -0.13
CA ILE A 494 24.72 4.36 -1.50
C ILE A 494 26.19 3.96 -1.50
N THR A 495 26.95 4.27 -0.45
CA THR A 495 28.40 3.97 -0.37
C THR A 495 28.65 2.47 -0.39
N PHE A 496 27.80 1.66 0.25
CA PHE A 496 27.88 0.20 0.21
C PHE A 496 27.67 -0.39 -1.18
N ARG A 497 27.06 0.38 -2.09
CA ARG A 497 26.67 -0.07 -3.42
C ARG A 497 27.57 0.46 -4.53
N ARG A 498 28.41 1.46 -4.27
CA ARG A 498 29.27 2.10 -5.27
C ARG A 498 30.41 1.21 -5.78
N ASP A 499 30.92 0.30 -4.96
CA ASP A 499 32.08 -0.54 -5.33
C ASP A 499 31.82 -1.40 -6.58
N ALA A 500 30.56 -1.76 -6.84
CA ALA A 500 30.14 -2.52 -8.02
C ALA A 500 29.86 -1.62 -9.24
N ASN A 501 30.11 -0.31 -9.15
CA ASN A 501 29.83 0.71 -10.18
C ASN A 501 28.43 0.62 -10.79
N GLN A 502 27.45 0.20 -9.99
CA GLN A 502 26.09 -0.10 -10.42
C GLN A 502 25.17 1.12 -10.39
N ASP A 503 25.53 2.20 -9.71
CA ASP A 503 24.71 3.39 -9.53
C ASP A 503 24.73 4.29 -10.78
N VAL A 504 23.59 4.37 -11.47
CA VAL A 504 23.44 5.19 -12.69
C VAL A 504 22.81 6.53 -12.38
N GLY A 505 21.75 6.55 -11.56
CA GLY A 505 21.05 7.80 -11.24
C GLY A 505 20.03 7.62 -10.12
N GLY A 506 19.87 8.66 -9.31
CA GLY A 506 18.91 8.71 -8.22
C GLY A 506 18.16 10.03 -8.27
N PHE A 507 16.83 9.97 -8.37
CA PHE A 507 15.99 11.12 -8.67
C PHE A 507 14.75 11.21 -7.78
N PHE A 508 14.24 12.40 -7.56
CA PHE A 508 12.99 12.64 -6.84
C PHE A 508 12.05 13.55 -7.62
N ALA A 509 10.75 13.25 -7.57
CA ALA A 509 9.73 13.97 -8.31
C ALA A 509 9.57 15.43 -7.85
N GLN A 510 9.42 16.33 -8.83
CA GLN A 510 9.04 17.73 -8.64
C GLN A 510 7.64 18.00 -9.19
N VAL A 511 7.29 17.37 -10.32
CA VAL A 511 5.99 17.52 -10.98
C VAL A 511 5.45 16.15 -11.36
N GLY A 512 4.14 15.95 -11.16
CA GLY A 512 3.46 14.66 -11.32
C GLY A 512 3.06 14.07 -9.97
N GLN A 513 3.34 12.79 -9.75
CA GLN A 513 3.08 12.15 -8.45
C GLN A 513 4.20 12.52 -7.46
N LEU A 514 3.86 13.35 -6.46
CA LEU A 514 4.81 13.78 -5.42
C LEU A 514 5.20 12.64 -4.48
N TYR A 515 6.31 12.83 -3.76
CA TYR A 515 6.93 11.84 -2.88
C TYR A 515 7.36 10.55 -3.59
N VAL A 516 7.61 10.61 -4.90
CA VAL A 516 8.14 9.48 -5.65
C VAL A 516 9.63 9.66 -5.89
N VAL A 517 10.39 8.61 -5.62
CA VAL A 517 11.83 8.53 -5.84
C VAL A 517 12.13 7.42 -6.84
N TYR A 518 13.15 7.63 -7.68
CA TYR A 518 13.62 6.71 -8.69
C TYR A 518 15.10 6.39 -8.48
N HIS A 519 15.47 5.12 -8.57
CA HIS A 519 16.85 4.68 -8.69
C HIS A 519 17.03 3.91 -9.99
N ILE A 520 18.08 4.23 -10.74
CA ILE A 520 18.53 3.48 -11.90
C ILE A 520 19.83 2.76 -11.53
N TRP A 521 19.85 1.45 -11.76
CA TRP A 521 21.04 0.63 -11.59
C TRP A 521 21.41 -0.04 -12.91
N ALA A 522 22.71 -0.23 -13.18
CA ALA A 522 23.22 -0.97 -14.33
C ALA A 522 23.99 -2.20 -13.88
N TYR A 523 23.84 -3.30 -14.63
CA TYR A 523 24.53 -4.56 -14.40
C TYR A 523 24.97 -5.18 -15.73
N PRO A 524 26.12 -5.89 -15.77
CA PRO A 524 26.52 -6.61 -16.98
C PRO A 524 25.52 -7.69 -17.40
N SER A 525 24.84 -8.32 -16.43
CA SER A 525 23.83 -9.35 -16.68
C SER A 525 22.88 -9.51 -15.48
N MET A 526 21.80 -10.28 -15.67
CA MET A 526 20.89 -10.61 -14.57
C MET A 526 21.55 -11.50 -13.49
N CYS A 527 22.51 -12.35 -13.88
CA CYS A 527 23.31 -13.14 -12.93
C CYS A 527 24.20 -12.22 -12.08
N ALA A 528 24.94 -11.31 -12.72
CA ALA A 528 25.77 -10.31 -12.04
C ALA A 528 24.95 -9.42 -11.10
N ARG A 529 23.72 -9.07 -11.50
CA ARG A 529 22.76 -8.37 -10.62
C ARG A 529 22.44 -9.17 -9.36
N ASN A 530 22.19 -10.48 -9.49
CA ASN A 530 21.87 -11.33 -8.35
C ASN A 530 23.05 -11.43 -7.37
N GLU A 531 24.24 -11.72 -7.91
CA GLU A 531 25.50 -11.80 -7.15
C GLU A 531 25.81 -10.50 -6.42
N THR A 532 25.75 -9.36 -7.13
CA THR A 532 25.99 -8.03 -6.54
C THR A 532 25.02 -7.72 -5.41
N ARG A 533 23.76 -8.16 -5.52
CA ARG A 533 22.76 -7.96 -4.47
C ARG A 533 23.05 -8.82 -3.23
N HIS A 534 23.42 -10.08 -3.40
CA HIS A 534 23.84 -10.93 -2.28
C HIS A 534 25.09 -10.38 -1.60
N ALA A 535 26.09 -9.97 -2.39
CA ALA A 535 27.30 -9.35 -1.86
C ALA A 535 27.01 -8.06 -1.08
N THR A 536 26.05 -7.24 -1.54
CA THR A 536 25.63 -6.03 -0.81
C THR A 536 24.99 -6.37 0.54
N TRP A 537 24.16 -7.42 0.60
CA TRP A 537 23.51 -7.86 1.85
C TRP A 537 24.50 -8.37 2.90
N ALA A 538 25.67 -8.85 2.49
CA ALA A 538 26.72 -9.28 3.41
C ALA A 538 27.53 -8.11 4.00
N LYS A 539 27.36 -6.87 3.51
CA LYS A 539 28.12 -5.70 4.01
C LYS A 539 27.52 -5.18 5.33
N PRO A 540 28.31 -5.10 6.43
CA PRO A 540 27.83 -4.53 7.70
C PRO A 540 27.36 -3.07 7.53
N GLY A 541 26.18 -2.73 8.05
CA GLY A 541 25.57 -1.40 7.96
C GLY A 541 24.60 -1.21 6.79
N TRP A 542 24.59 -2.14 5.81
CA TRP A 542 23.55 -2.15 4.78
C TRP A 542 22.17 -2.49 5.36
N ASP A 543 22.12 -3.41 6.33
CA ASP A 543 20.95 -3.78 7.10
C ASP A 543 20.30 -2.57 7.79
N VAL A 544 21.10 -1.68 8.38
CA VAL A 544 20.63 -0.43 9.01
C VAL A 544 20.03 0.52 7.97
N THR A 545 20.64 0.64 6.79
CA THR A 545 20.10 1.45 5.70
C THR A 545 18.71 0.93 5.28
N VAL A 546 18.56 -0.39 5.17
CA VAL A 546 17.28 -1.03 4.84
C VAL A 546 16.25 -0.77 5.94
N ALA A 547 16.62 -0.99 7.21
CA ALA A 547 15.74 -0.78 8.36
C ALA A 547 15.20 0.67 8.44
N ASN A 548 16.02 1.66 8.09
CA ASN A 548 15.62 3.07 8.15
C ASN A 548 14.85 3.55 6.91
N THR A 549 15.00 2.89 5.75
CA THR A 549 14.40 3.36 4.49
C THR A 549 13.13 2.63 4.11
N VAL A 550 13.02 1.34 4.44
CA VAL A 550 11.86 0.50 4.07
C VAL A 550 10.55 0.96 4.72
N PRO A 551 10.49 1.29 6.02
CA PRO A 551 9.25 1.74 6.67
C PRO A 551 8.66 3.02 6.06
N LEU A 552 9.51 3.83 5.42
CA LEU A 552 9.13 5.10 4.81
C LEU A 552 8.53 4.92 3.40
N ILE A 553 8.49 3.71 2.86
CA ILE A 553 8.02 3.39 1.50
C ILE A 553 6.59 2.81 1.55
N LYS A 554 5.63 3.52 0.95
CA LYS A 554 4.24 3.04 0.74
C LYS A 554 4.12 2.02 -0.39
N LYS A 555 4.94 2.18 -1.44
CA LYS A 555 4.92 1.30 -2.61
C LYS A 555 6.30 1.25 -3.26
N MET A 556 6.75 0.05 -3.61
CA MET A 556 7.99 -0.15 -4.36
C MET A 556 7.71 -0.94 -5.63
N GLN A 557 8.34 -0.56 -6.74
CA GLN A 557 8.30 -1.32 -7.99
C GLN A 557 9.69 -1.34 -8.62
N SER A 558 10.04 -2.46 -9.26
CA SER A 558 11.27 -2.62 -10.05
C SER A 558 10.89 -3.03 -11.47
N LYS A 559 11.64 -2.54 -12.46
CA LYS A 559 11.54 -2.91 -13.87
C LYS A 559 12.94 -3.24 -14.39
N ILE A 560 13.07 -4.36 -15.07
CA ILE A 560 14.28 -4.71 -15.82
C ILE A 560 14.14 -4.14 -17.22
N LEU A 561 15.13 -3.36 -17.61
CA LEU A 561 15.17 -2.53 -18.79
C LEU A 561 16.33 -2.95 -19.68
N THR A 562 16.08 -2.92 -20.99
CA THR A 562 17.08 -3.13 -22.03
C THR A 562 17.23 -1.84 -22.84
N PRO A 563 18.45 -1.30 -23.00
CA PRO A 563 18.65 -0.04 -23.72
C PRO A 563 18.21 -0.16 -25.18
N THR A 564 17.71 0.95 -25.73
CA THR A 564 17.43 1.09 -27.16
C THR A 564 18.64 1.67 -27.86
N GLU A 565 18.66 1.66 -29.20
CA GLU A 565 19.68 2.32 -30.03
C GLU A 565 19.82 3.83 -29.77
N TYR A 566 18.85 4.47 -29.11
CA TYR A 566 18.88 5.91 -28.80
C TYR A 566 19.45 6.23 -27.41
N SER A 567 19.72 5.22 -26.58
CA SER A 567 20.29 5.42 -25.24
C SER A 567 21.76 5.86 -25.34
N GLN A 568 22.15 6.92 -24.63
CA GLN A 568 23.57 7.27 -24.47
C GLN A 568 24.26 6.46 -23.36
N LEU A 569 23.48 5.70 -22.59
CA LEU A 569 23.98 4.85 -21.51
C LEU A 569 24.36 3.44 -22.02
N GLN A 570 24.98 3.35 -23.20
CA GLN A 570 25.44 2.07 -23.78
C GLN A 570 26.71 2.25 -24.61
#